data_AF-A0A3T0KT96-F1
#
_entry.id   AF-A0A3T0KT96-F1
#
_cell.length_a   1.000
_cell.length_b   1.000
_cell.length_c   1.000
_cell.angle_alpha   90.00
_cell.angle_beta   90.00
_cell.angle_gamma   90.00
#
_symmetry.space_group_name_H-M   'P 1'
#
loop_
_entity.id
_entity.type
_entity.pdbx_description
1 polymer ?
#
loop_
_entity_poly.entity_id
_entity_poly.type
_entity_poly.pdbx_seq_one_letter_code
_entity_poly.pdbx_strand_id
1 'polypeptide(L)'
;MSPEELFEQNTKLVAITLKKMFKNPKAIAEKNKISYDDLLQYGYEALWESCLGYKSSKGKFNTYAINAIRNNIVRRLHLDCRAMKYDKKSKKCP
;
A
#
# COMPACT_ATOMS: atom_id res chain seq x y z
N MET A 1 9.76 12.21 19.28
CA MET A 1 9.83 12.09 17.82
C MET A 1 8.42 12.31 17.30
N SER A 2 8.24 13.31 16.45
CA SER A 2 6.94 13.57 15.84
C SER A 2 6.65 12.53 14.75
N PRO A 3 5.37 12.34 14.36
CA PRO A 3 5.01 11.49 13.24
C PRO A 3 5.71 11.88 11.92
N GLU A 4 5.93 13.18 11.69
CA GLU A 4 6.61 13.74 10.52
C GLU A 4 8.08 13.34 10.49
N GLU A 5 8.82 13.54 11.60
CA GLU A 5 10.23 13.12 11.71
C GLU A 5 10.38 11.61 11.48
N LEU A 6 9.46 10.84 12.07
CA LEU A 6 9.46 9.38 11.94
C LEU A 6 9.16 8.95 10.50
N PHE A 7 8.28 9.66 9.80
CA PHE A 7 7.98 9.40 8.40
C PHE A 7 9.17 9.69 7.50
N GLU A 8 9.77 10.89 7.60
CA GLU A 8 10.90 11.32 6.78
C GLU A 8 12.09 10.35 6.88
N GLN A 9 12.43 9.94 8.11
CA GLN A 9 13.51 8.99 8.38
C GLN A 9 13.26 7.61 7.78
N ASN A 10 12.00 7.23 7.58
CA ASN A 10 11.61 5.89 7.15
C ASN A 10 10.99 5.84 5.75
N THR A 11 10.97 6.93 4.98
CA THR A 11 10.46 6.97 3.59
C THR A 11 11.05 5.87 2.70
N LYS A 12 12.34 5.57 2.84
CA LYS A 12 13.04 4.50 2.09
C LYS A 12 12.51 3.10 2.40
N LEU A 13 11.85 2.91 3.54
CA LEU A 13 11.31 1.62 3.99
C LEU A 13 10.27 1.08 3.01
N VAL A 14 9.49 1.96 2.38
CA VAL A 14 8.45 1.58 1.41
C VAL A 14 9.07 0.91 0.19
N ALA A 15 10.05 1.57 -0.44
CA ALA A 15 10.72 1.03 -1.62
C ALA A 15 11.48 -0.27 -1.32
N ILE A 16 12.11 -0.38 -0.15
CA ILE A 16 12.78 -1.61 0.30
C ILE A 16 11.76 -2.73 0.50
N THR A 17 10.64 -2.43 1.16
CA THR A 17 9.56 -3.40 1.40
C THR A 17 8.99 -3.92 0.09
N LEU A 18 8.70 -3.04 -0.86
CA LEU A 18 8.20 -3.43 -2.19
C LEU A 18 9.16 -4.35 -2.94
N LYS A 19 10.46 -4.02 -2.96
CA LYS A 19 11.49 -4.87 -3.59
C LYS A 19 11.62 -6.24 -2.90
N LYS A 20 11.34 -6.34 -1.61
CA LYS A 20 11.31 -7.61 -0.86
C LYS A 20 10.03 -8.41 -1.11
N MET A 21 8.89 -7.73 -1.28
CA MET A 21 7.60 -8.37 -1.58
C MET A 21 7.54 -8.93 -3.00
N PHE A 22 8.08 -8.18 -3.97
CA PHE A 22 7.95 -8.49 -5.38
C PHE A 22 9.31 -8.47 -6.05
N LYS A 23 9.62 -9.53 -6.82
CA LYS A 23 10.84 -9.60 -7.63
C LYS A 23 10.94 -8.45 -8.64
N ASN A 24 9.80 -8.03 -9.20
CA ASN A 24 9.68 -6.87 -10.07
C ASN A 24 8.41 -6.07 -9.73
N PRO A 25 8.48 -5.06 -8.84
CA PRO A 25 7.34 -4.24 -8.45
C PRO A 25 6.68 -3.49 -9.62
N LYS A 26 7.46 -3.07 -10.64
CA LYS A 26 6.93 -2.39 -11.83
C LYS A 26 6.00 -3.30 -12.64
N ALA A 27 6.41 -4.56 -12.85
CA ALA A 27 5.57 -5.55 -13.52
C ALA A 27 4.27 -5.85 -12.74
N ILE A 28 4.31 -5.78 -11.41
CA ILE A 28 3.09 -5.92 -10.59
C ILE A 28 2.15 -4.74 -10.80
N ALA A 29 2.67 -3.51 -10.84
CA ALA A 29 1.88 -2.31 -11.13
C ALA A 29 1.24 -2.41 -12.53
N GLU A 30 2.03 -2.74 -13.55
CA GLU A 30 1.55 -2.93 -14.93
C GLU A 30 0.45 -4.00 -15.03
N LYS A 31 0.65 -5.16 -14.40
CA LYS A 31 -0.34 -6.24 -14.35
C LYS A 31 -1.66 -5.80 -13.73
N ASN A 32 -1.59 -4.88 -12.77
CA ASN A 32 -2.76 -4.33 -12.07
C ASN A 32 -3.27 -3.02 -12.69
N LYS A 33 -2.72 -2.60 -13.84
CA LYS A 33 -3.11 -1.38 -14.57
C LYS A 33 -2.97 -0.09 -13.74
N ILE A 34 -1.97 -0.06 -12.86
CA ILE A 34 -1.59 1.12 -12.08
C ILE A 34 -0.13 1.48 -12.37
N SER A 35 0.27 2.70 -12.04
CA SER A 35 1.66 3.11 -12.12
C SER A 35 2.48 2.55 -10.94
N TYR A 36 3.80 2.52 -11.11
CA TYR A 36 4.69 2.18 -9.99
C TYR A 36 4.59 3.21 -8.86
N ASP A 37 4.30 4.47 -9.18
CA ASP A 37 4.13 5.53 -8.19
C ASP A 37 2.86 5.33 -7.36
N ASP A 38 1.77 4.82 -7.96
CA ASP A 38 0.57 4.43 -7.21
C ASP A 38 0.87 3.30 -6.21
N LEU A 39 1.69 2.33 -6.63
CA LEU A 39 2.11 1.24 -5.77
C LEU A 39 2.99 1.72 -4.60
N LEU A 40 3.85 2.71 -4.85
CA LEU A 40 4.61 3.41 -3.80
C LEU A 40 3.67 4.17 -2.87
N GLN A 41 2.68 4.86 -3.42
CA GLN A 41 1.72 5.66 -2.66
C GLN A 41 0.93 4.82 -1.66
N TYR A 42 0.45 3.62 -2.04
CA TYR A 42 -0.17 2.69 -1.09
C TYR A 42 0.76 2.33 0.07
N GLY A 43 2.06 2.22 -0.18
CA GLY A 43 3.05 2.00 0.88
C GLY A 43 3.26 3.24 1.75
N TYR A 44 3.31 4.44 1.16
CA TYR A 44 3.47 5.69 1.91
C TYR A 44 2.27 6.00 2.80
N GLU A 45 1.05 5.77 2.33
CA GLU A 45 -0.17 5.90 3.14
C GLU A 45 -0.09 5.02 4.41
N ALA A 46 0.29 3.75 4.23
CA ALA A 46 0.43 2.82 5.36
C ALA A 46 1.59 3.19 6.30
N LEU A 47 2.68 3.73 5.77
CA LEU A 47 3.79 4.24 6.59
C LEU A 47 3.33 5.44 7.43
N TRP A 48 2.57 6.37 6.85
CA TRP A 48 2.04 7.53 7.55
C TRP A 48 1.07 7.12 8.65
N GLU A 49 0.11 6.23 8.35
CA GLU A 49 -0.79 5.67 9.36
C GLU A 49 -0.03 4.97 10.49
N SER A 50 1.06 4.28 10.15
CA SER A 50 1.94 3.66 11.14
C SER A 50 2.64 4.69 12.02
N CYS A 51 3.10 5.81 11.46
CA CYS A 51 3.69 6.90 12.25
C CYS A 51 2.70 7.50 13.24
N LEU A 52 1.44 7.69 12.83
CA LEU A 52 0.37 8.21 13.69
C LEU A 52 -0.04 7.22 14.79
N GLY A 53 -0.05 5.92 14.48
CA GLY A 53 -0.54 4.86 15.38
C GLY A 53 0.52 4.18 16.24
N TYR A 54 1.81 4.44 16.01
CA TYR A 54 2.89 3.71 16.65
C TYR A 54 2.98 3.99 18.16
N LYS A 55 3.07 2.90 18.93
CA LYS A 55 3.33 2.94 20.37
C LYS A 55 4.63 2.19 20.65
N SER A 56 5.64 2.92 21.12
CA SER A 56 6.99 2.36 21.40
C SER A 56 6.99 1.20 22.39
N SER A 57 5.99 1.13 23.28
CA SER A 57 5.79 0.02 24.22
C SER A 57 5.46 -1.32 23.56
N LYS A 58 5.08 -1.35 22.28
CA LYS A 58 4.65 -2.57 21.55
C LYS A 58 5.75 -3.20 20.69
N GLY A 59 6.95 -2.63 20.66
CA GLY A 59 8.08 -3.16 19.90
C GLY A 59 8.68 -2.14 18.92
N LYS A 60 9.51 -2.61 17.98
CA LYS A 60 10.23 -1.74 17.04
C LYS A 60 9.33 -1.20 15.92
N PHE A 61 9.44 0.10 15.65
CA PHE A 61 8.69 0.78 14.58
C PHE A 61 8.81 0.09 13.23
N ASN A 62 10.02 -0.22 12.77
CA ASN A 62 10.23 -0.79 11.43
C ASN A 62 9.46 -2.10 11.23
N THR A 63 9.42 -2.97 12.24
CA THR A 63 8.66 -4.22 12.17
C THR A 63 7.16 -3.95 12.04
N TYR A 64 6.64 -3.02 12.85
CA TYR A 64 5.25 -2.60 12.81
C TYR A 64 4.87 -2.00 11.44
N ALA A 65 5.66 -1.03 10.97
CA ALA A 65 5.44 -0.35 9.70
C ALA A 65 5.56 -1.29 8.50
N ILE A 66 6.56 -2.19 8.46
CA ILE A 66 6.69 -3.18 7.37
C ILE A 66 5.44 -4.03 7.25
N ASN A 67 4.89 -4.51 8.37
CA ASN A 67 3.68 -5.33 8.35
C ASN A 67 2.47 -4.54 7.85
N ALA A 68 2.30 -3.29 8.30
CA ALA A 68 1.25 -2.41 7.82
C ALA A 68 1.36 -2.13 6.32
N ILE A 69 2.56 -1.80 5.83
CA ILE A 69 2.86 -1.55 4.42
C ILE A 69 2.49 -2.76 3.56
N ARG A 70 2.96 -3.96 3.95
CA ARG A 70 2.67 -5.21 3.22
C ARG A 70 1.16 -5.46 3.11
N ASN A 71 0.47 -5.33 4.23
CA ASN A 71 -0.97 -5.58 4.31
C ASN A 71 -1.75 -4.57 3.47
N ASN A 72 -1.40 -3.28 3.54
CA ASN A 72 -2.09 -2.25 2.78
C ASN A 72 -1.89 -2.44 1.28
N ILE A 73 -0.65 -2.68 0.82
CA ILE A 73 -0.38 -2.92 -0.60
C ILE A 73 -1.20 -4.09 -1.15
N VAL A 74 -1.22 -5.23 -0.45
CA VAL A 74 -2.01 -6.41 -0.87
C VAL A 74 -3.51 -6.07 -0.90
N ARG A 75 -4.01 -5.38 0.13
CA ARG A 75 -5.41 -4.96 0.21
C ARG A 75 -5.78 -4.02 -0.94
N ARG A 76 -5.01 -2.96 -1.19
CA ARG A 76 -5.28 -1.96 -2.24
C ARG A 76 -5.19 -2.57 -3.64
N LEU A 77 -4.20 -3.43 -3.88
CA LEU A 77 -4.15 -4.21 -5.14
C LEU A 77 -5.40 -5.08 -5.32
N HIS A 78 -5.93 -5.69 -4.25
CA HIS A 78 -7.14 -6.49 -4.34
C HIS A 78 -8.42 -5.68 -4.54
N LEU A 79 -8.54 -4.52 -3.87
CA LEU A 79 -9.76 -3.72 -3.88
C LEU A 79 -9.82 -2.80 -5.11
N ASP A 80 -8.73 -2.11 -5.41
CA ASP A 80 -8.74 -1.02 -6.39
C ASP A 80 -8.46 -1.53 -7.81
N CYS A 81 -7.67 -2.60 -7.93
CA CYS A 81 -7.25 -3.12 -9.24
C CYS A 81 -8.13 -4.28 -9.73
N ARG A 82 -9.11 -4.71 -8.94
CA ARG A 82 -10.08 -5.72 -9.37
C ARG A 82 -11.09 -5.05 -10.27
N ALA A 83 -11.04 -5.38 -11.56
CA ALA A 83 -12.02 -4.92 -12.54
C ALA A 83 -13.44 -5.19 -12.00
N MET A 84 -14.22 -4.13 -11.81
CA MET A 84 -15.63 -4.27 -11.45
C MET A 84 -16.33 -5.04 -12.58
N LYS A 85 -16.93 -6.18 -12.24
CA LYS A 85 -17.88 -6.82 -13.15
C LYS A 85 -19.12 -5.93 -13.18
N TYR A 86 -19.25 -5.11 -14.23
CA TYR A 86 -20.50 -4.41 -14.50
C TYR A 86 -21.52 -5.43 -15.00
N ASP A 87 -22.49 -5.77 -14.16
CA ASP A 87 -23.62 -6.59 -14.56
C ASP A 87 -24.57 -5.72 -15.39
N LYS A 88 -24.65 -5.96 -16.70
CA LYS A 88 -25.62 -5.30 -17.57
C LYS A 88 -27.01 -5.80 -17.18
N LYS A 89 -27.65 -5.19 -16.18
CA LYS A 89 -29.11 -5.31 -16.02
C LYS A 89 -29.75 -4.79 -17.30
N SER A 90 -30.28 -5.70 -18.12
CA SER A 90 -31.04 -5.35 -19.30
C SER A 90 -32.27 -4.57 -18.85
N LYS A 91 -32.25 -3.25 -19.05
CA LYS A 91 -33.47 -2.46 -19.06
C LYS A 91 -34.25 -2.93 -20.29
N LYS A 92 -35.23 -3.82 -20.09
CA LYS A 92 -36.38 -3.88 -21.02
C LYS A 92 -37.10 -2.54 -20.85
N CYS A 93 -36.96 -1.67 -21.85
CA CYS A 93 -37.82 -0.49 -21.93
C CYS A 93 -39.28 -0.96 -22.13
N PRO A 94 -40.25 -0.27 -21.51
CA PRO A 94 -41.68 -0.58 -21.64
C PRO A 94 -42.20 -0.40 -23.06
#